data_AF-X1IAQ9-F1
#
_entry.id   AF-X1IAQ9-F1
#
_cell.length_a   1.000
_cell.length_b   1.000
_cell.length_c   1.000
_cell.angle_alpha   90.00
_cell.angle_beta   90.00
_cell.angle_gamma   90.00
#
_symmetry.space_group_name_H-M   'P 1'
#
loop_
_entity.id
_entity.type
_entity.pdbx_description
1 polymer ?
#
loop_
_entity_poly.entity_id
_entity_poly.type
_entity_poly.pdbx_seq_one_letter_code
_entity_poly.pdbx_strand_id
1 'polypeptide(L)'
;GHMGRWLKHEPYKQFAEAPDGYDTKWGFHEPSSLCATDPRSIGLVNELLDELISYFSSDQINVGCDETDVGMVRTKELCKEKGTGRVYLDFLLKIYANVEKHGKVMQFWGDIIKAYPELIPELPENIIAMVWGYEPDHPFNTECPDAELVIPEIRHAADLVLFACNILEARLAAKDGEVKNIPAEQRKQLAKSLKKLIKEHESIWLKRNRIGGLSDSSGKMDELLKMLESNIIK
;
A
#
# COMPACT_ATOMS: atom_id res chain seq x y z
N GLY A 1 3.34 -9.29 12.65
CA GLY A 1 4.48 -9.30 13.57
C GLY A 1 4.61 -7.92 14.16
N HIS A 2 5.82 -7.36 14.18
CA HIS A 2 6.11 -5.93 14.47
C HIS A 2 5.56 -5.35 15.78
N MET A 3 5.31 -6.18 16.79
CA MET A 3 4.81 -5.76 18.10
C MET A 3 5.91 -5.67 19.16
N GLY A 4 7.19 -5.69 18.80
CA GLY A 4 8.31 -5.69 19.76
C GLY A 4 8.30 -4.53 20.77
N ARG A 5 7.73 -3.37 20.39
CA ARG A 5 7.54 -2.25 21.33
C ARG A 5 6.56 -2.55 22.47
N TRP A 6 5.58 -3.41 22.24
CA TRP A 6 4.68 -3.91 23.28
C TRP A 6 5.35 -5.05 24.05
N LEU A 7 5.92 -6.02 23.32
CA LEU A 7 6.43 -7.27 23.88
C LEU A 7 7.69 -7.11 24.74
N LYS A 8 8.39 -5.97 24.64
CA LYS A 8 9.50 -5.63 25.57
C LYS A 8 9.04 -5.33 27.00
N HIS A 9 7.75 -5.09 27.23
CA HIS A 9 7.21 -4.78 28.55
C HIS A 9 6.70 -6.04 29.24
N GLU A 10 7.07 -6.24 30.51
CA GLU A 10 6.72 -7.43 31.31
C GLU A 10 5.26 -7.89 31.23
N PRO A 11 4.24 -7.00 31.27
CA PRO A 11 2.84 -7.42 31.15
C PRO A 11 2.50 -8.13 29.83
N TYR A 12 3.20 -7.80 28.74
CA TYR A 12 2.92 -8.31 27.39
C TYR A 12 3.96 -9.32 26.90
N LYS A 13 5.14 -9.39 27.53
CA LYS A 13 6.24 -10.28 27.14
C LYS A 13 5.79 -11.74 26.99
N GLN A 14 4.93 -12.20 27.90
CA GLN A 14 4.37 -13.55 27.91
C GLN A 14 3.41 -13.84 26.74
N PHE A 15 2.97 -12.83 26.00
CA PHE A 15 2.10 -13.01 24.84
C PHE A 15 2.91 -13.31 23.57
N ALA A 16 4.22 -13.05 23.59
CA ALA A 16 5.09 -13.26 22.44
C ALA A 16 5.18 -14.73 22.04
N GLU A 17 5.36 -14.97 20.74
CA GLU A 17 5.72 -16.28 20.17
C GLU A 17 7.05 -16.79 20.74
N ALA A 18 8.01 -15.87 20.96
CA ALA A 18 9.28 -16.13 21.60
C ALA A 18 9.54 -15.09 22.70
N PRO A 19 9.05 -15.29 23.95
CA PRO A 19 9.18 -14.31 25.02
C PRO A 19 10.63 -13.92 25.33
N ASP A 20 11.57 -14.85 25.21
CA ASP A 20 12.99 -14.62 25.48
C ASP A 20 13.82 -14.46 24.20
N GLY A 21 13.17 -14.21 23.05
CA GLY A 21 13.82 -14.17 21.75
C GLY A 21 14.35 -15.54 21.31
N TYR A 22 15.12 -15.56 20.22
CA TYR A 22 15.81 -16.75 19.73
C TYR A 22 16.98 -16.38 18.80
N ASP A 23 17.96 -17.28 18.67
CA ASP A 23 19.07 -17.09 17.74
C ASP A 23 18.67 -17.42 16.31
N THR A 24 19.08 -16.55 15.39
CA THR A 24 19.00 -16.78 13.95
C THR A 24 20.40 -16.85 13.35
N LYS A 25 20.51 -17.26 12.08
CA LYS A 25 21.78 -17.23 11.34
C LYS A 25 22.39 -15.82 11.20
N TRP A 26 21.62 -14.77 11.49
CA TRP A 26 22.02 -13.37 11.39
C TRP A 26 22.21 -12.69 12.75
N GLY A 27 22.02 -13.41 13.85
CA GLY A 27 22.12 -12.89 15.22
C GLY A 27 20.85 -13.13 16.04
N PHE A 28 20.86 -12.58 17.25
CA PHE A 28 19.74 -12.68 18.19
C PHE A 28 18.53 -11.90 17.70
N HIS A 29 17.37 -12.54 17.68
CA HIS A 29 16.08 -11.95 17.32
C HIS A 29 15.25 -11.73 18.58
N GLU A 30 14.97 -10.45 18.86
CA GLU A 30 14.13 -10.02 19.97
C GLU A 30 12.65 -10.40 19.75
N PRO A 31 11.83 -10.50 20.82
CA PRO A 31 10.40 -10.78 20.70
C PRO A 31 9.70 -9.77 19.78
N SER A 32 9.14 -10.22 18.65
CA SER A 32 8.53 -9.34 17.66
C SER A 32 7.06 -9.66 17.36
N SER A 33 6.65 -10.91 17.53
CA SER A 33 5.31 -11.39 17.17
C SER A 33 4.55 -11.96 18.36
N LEU A 34 3.23 -11.77 18.36
CA LEU A 34 2.31 -12.45 19.27
C LEU A 34 2.26 -13.97 18.97
N CYS A 35 2.06 -14.77 20.01
CA CYS A 35 1.88 -16.20 19.90
C CYS A 35 0.46 -16.52 19.43
N ALA A 36 0.33 -17.18 18.27
CA ALA A 36 -0.96 -17.48 17.63
C ALA A 36 -1.86 -18.45 18.43
N THR A 37 -1.27 -19.21 19.36
CA THR A 37 -1.99 -20.16 20.22
C THR A 37 -2.32 -19.62 21.59
N ASP A 38 -1.83 -18.43 21.95
CA ASP A 38 -2.15 -17.80 23.23
C ASP A 38 -3.47 -17.02 23.11
N PRO A 39 -4.52 -17.35 23.89
CA PRO A 39 -5.78 -16.62 23.83
C PRO A 39 -5.66 -15.15 24.24
N ARG A 40 -4.63 -14.79 25.01
CA ARG A 40 -4.37 -13.39 25.40
C ARG A 40 -3.85 -12.56 24.23
N SER A 41 -3.17 -13.18 23.25
CA SER A 41 -2.71 -12.51 22.03
C SER A 41 -3.89 -11.96 21.23
N ILE A 42 -4.88 -12.81 20.94
CA ILE A 42 -6.07 -12.36 20.21
C ILE A 42 -6.93 -11.42 21.06
N GLY A 43 -6.96 -11.61 22.39
CA GLY A 43 -7.59 -10.67 23.31
C GLY A 43 -7.03 -9.25 23.19
N LEU A 44 -5.70 -9.11 23.22
CA LEU A 44 -5.03 -7.82 23.04
C LEU A 44 -5.34 -7.19 21.68
N VAL A 45 -5.28 -7.97 20.59
CA VAL A 45 -5.59 -7.45 19.25
C VAL A 45 -7.04 -6.96 19.17
N ASN A 46 -7.99 -7.73 19.71
CA ASN A 46 -9.40 -7.35 19.69
C ASN A 46 -9.66 -6.09 20.54
N GLU A 47 -9.07 -6.00 21.73
CA GLU A 47 -9.19 -4.81 22.60
C GLU A 47 -8.67 -3.56 21.89
N LEU A 48 -7.47 -3.63 21.29
CA LEU A 48 -6.91 -2.51 20.52
C LEU A 48 -7.79 -2.11 19.34
N LEU A 49 -8.35 -3.08 18.62
CA LEU A 49 -9.26 -2.79 17.51
C LEU A 49 -10.55 -2.15 18.02
N ASP A 50 -11.17 -2.70 19.06
CA ASP A 50 -12.43 -2.22 19.62
C ASP A 50 -12.30 -0.78 20.15
N GLU A 51 -11.16 -0.45 20.75
CA GLU A 51 -10.87 0.91 21.20
C GLU A 51 -10.65 1.89 20.04
N LEU A 52 -9.90 1.48 19.01
CA LEU A 52 -9.41 2.41 18.00
C LEU A 52 -10.36 2.61 16.82
N ILE A 53 -11.13 1.59 16.42
CA ILE A 53 -11.81 1.56 15.11
C ILE A 53 -12.87 2.65 14.98
N SER A 54 -13.50 3.06 16.08
CA SER A 54 -14.54 4.10 16.11
C SER A 54 -14.01 5.50 15.80
N TYR A 55 -12.70 5.72 15.91
CA TYR A 55 -12.06 7.01 15.62
C TYR A 55 -11.72 7.20 14.13
N PHE A 56 -11.96 6.20 13.29
CA PHE A 56 -11.65 6.26 11.86
C PHE A 56 -12.92 6.24 11.00
N SER A 57 -12.99 7.15 10.04
CA SER A 57 -14.09 7.23 9.06
C SER A 57 -13.92 6.26 7.89
N SER A 58 -12.74 5.67 7.71
CA SER A 58 -12.47 4.69 6.66
C SER A 58 -13.32 3.43 6.87
N ASP A 59 -13.85 2.87 5.78
CA ASP A 59 -14.52 1.56 5.80
C ASP A 59 -13.53 0.39 5.71
N GLN A 60 -12.24 0.67 5.54
CA GLN A 60 -11.18 -0.32 5.45
C GLN A 60 -10.15 -0.13 6.58
N ILE A 61 -9.64 -1.23 7.10
CA ILE A 61 -8.60 -1.25 8.14
C ILE A 61 -7.52 -2.26 7.79
N ASN A 62 -6.25 -1.87 7.90
CA ASN A 62 -5.11 -2.77 7.73
C ASN A 62 -4.64 -3.29 9.09
N VAL A 63 -4.59 -4.62 9.25
CA VAL A 63 -4.19 -5.29 10.50
C VAL A 63 -2.73 -5.76 10.50
N GLY A 64 -1.95 -5.36 9.49
CA GLY A 64 -0.57 -5.79 9.30
C GLY A 64 -0.49 -7.27 8.96
N CYS A 65 -0.17 -8.09 9.97
CA CYS A 65 -0.01 -9.56 9.85
C CYS A 65 1.12 -10.02 8.91
N ASP A 66 2.10 -9.17 8.66
CA ASP A 66 3.37 -9.43 7.97
C ASP A 66 4.45 -9.99 8.90
N GLU A 67 5.45 -10.64 8.29
CA GLU A 67 6.76 -10.99 8.88
C GLU A 67 6.67 -11.53 10.32
N THR A 68 5.80 -12.53 10.53
CA THR A 68 5.57 -13.09 11.86
C THR A 68 6.58 -14.17 12.24
N ASP A 69 6.82 -14.33 13.54
CA ASP A 69 7.71 -15.38 14.10
C ASP A 69 7.00 -16.75 14.23
N VAL A 70 5.82 -16.94 13.62
CA VAL A 70 5.02 -18.17 13.77
C VAL A 70 5.83 -19.41 13.40
N GLY A 71 5.79 -20.42 14.26
CA GLY A 71 6.53 -21.67 14.10
C GLY A 71 7.97 -21.65 14.63
N MET A 72 8.46 -20.53 15.18
CA MET A 72 9.85 -20.43 15.64
C MET A 72 10.06 -21.05 17.03
N VAL A 73 9.17 -20.80 17.99
CA VAL A 73 9.36 -21.22 19.39
C VAL A 73 8.12 -21.90 19.97
N ARG A 74 7.12 -21.14 20.43
CA ARG A 74 5.95 -21.69 21.13
C ARG A 74 5.02 -22.45 20.20
N THR A 75 4.85 -21.98 18.97
CA THR A 75 3.98 -22.63 17.98
C THR A 75 4.70 -23.67 17.12
N LYS A 76 5.99 -23.93 17.38
CA LYS A 76 6.84 -24.83 16.58
C LYS A 76 6.26 -26.23 16.39
N GLU A 77 5.87 -26.91 17.47
CA GLU A 77 5.35 -28.27 17.36
C GLU A 77 3.97 -28.31 16.67
N LEU A 78 3.11 -27.32 16.91
CA LEU A 78 1.83 -27.20 16.22
C LEU A 78 2.01 -26.94 14.72
N CYS A 79 2.99 -26.10 14.36
CA CYS A 79 3.31 -25.84 12.96
C CYS A 79 3.87 -27.07 12.24
N LYS A 80 4.60 -27.96 12.93
CA LYS A 80 4.99 -29.26 12.38
C LYS A 80 3.80 -30.19 12.15
N GLU A 81 2.81 -30.16 13.03
CA GLU A 81 1.61 -31.01 12.93
C GLU A 81 0.64 -30.53 11.85
N LYS A 82 0.32 -29.23 11.84
CA LYS A 82 -0.76 -28.65 11.02
C LYS A 82 -0.30 -27.85 9.82
N GLY A 83 0.98 -27.51 9.76
CA GLY A 83 1.54 -26.57 8.79
C GLY A 83 1.50 -25.13 9.31
N THR A 84 2.58 -24.39 9.08
CA THR A 84 2.74 -22.99 9.51
C THR A 84 1.68 -22.07 8.90
N GLY A 85 1.38 -22.21 7.61
CA GLY A 85 0.35 -21.42 6.93
C GLY A 85 -1.04 -21.58 7.55
N ARG A 86 -1.38 -22.80 7.98
CA ARG A 86 -2.65 -23.07 8.70
C ARG A 86 -2.70 -22.35 10.04
N VAL A 87 -1.64 -22.47 10.85
CA VAL A 87 -1.58 -21.81 12.17
C VAL A 87 -1.68 -20.29 12.04
N TYR A 88 -1.04 -19.72 11.02
CA TYR A 88 -1.16 -18.32 10.66
C TYR A 88 -2.60 -17.94 10.25
N LEU A 89 -3.18 -18.66 9.29
CA LEU A 89 -4.52 -18.37 8.77
C LEU A 89 -5.58 -18.46 9.89
N ASP A 90 -5.50 -19.49 10.74
CA ASP A 90 -6.43 -19.66 11.85
C ASP A 90 -6.39 -18.48 12.84
N PHE A 91 -5.23 -17.81 13.00
CA PHE A 91 -5.13 -16.59 13.80
C PHE A 91 -5.66 -15.37 13.05
N LEU A 92 -5.32 -15.22 11.77
CA LEU A 92 -5.81 -14.15 10.90
C LEU A 92 -7.35 -14.12 10.85
N LEU A 93 -7.99 -15.28 10.76
CA LEU A 93 -9.45 -15.39 10.74
C LEU A 93 -10.11 -14.99 12.07
N LYS A 94 -9.42 -15.08 13.20
CA LYS A 94 -9.93 -14.55 14.48
C LYS A 94 -9.93 -13.02 14.49
N ILE A 95 -8.89 -12.40 13.91
CA ILE A 95 -8.82 -10.95 13.74
C ILE A 95 -9.94 -10.50 12.79
N TYR A 96 -10.08 -11.19 11.65
CA TYR A 96 -11.15 -10.95 10.68
C TYR A 96 -12.53 -10.94 11.34
N ALA A 97 -12.83 -11.95 12.15
CA ALA A 97 -14.11 -12.05 12.85
C ALA A 97 -14.39 -10.86 13.80
N ASN A 98 -13.37 -10.14 14.27
CA ASN A 98 -13.58 -8.91 15.02
C ASN A 98 -13.79 -7.71 14.10
N VAL A 99 -12.96 -7.55 13.08
CA VAL A 99 -13.07 -6.47 12.08
C VAL A 99 -14.44 -6.48 11.39
N GLU A 100 -14.94 -7.67 11.04
CA GLU A 100 -16.25 -7.87 10.41
C GLU A 100 -17.41 -7.41 11.31
N LYS A 101 -17.33 -7.62 12.63
CA LYS A 101 -18.36 -7.14 13.58
C LYS A 101 -18.50 -5.63 13.59
N HIS A 102 -17.42 -4.90 13.27
CA HIS A 102 -17.42 -3.45 13.13
C HIS A 102 -17.84 -2.98 11.73
N GLY A 103 -18.24 -3.90 10.85
CA GLY A 103 -18.67 -3.58 9.49
C GLY A 103 -17.55 -3.03 8.60
N LYS A 104 -16.28 -3.32 8.92
CA LYS A 104 -15.12 -2.86 8.17
C LYS A 104 -14.60 -3.95 7.24
N VAL A 105 -13.98 -3.54 6.13
CA VAL A 105 -13.23 -4.43 5.24
C VAL A 105 -11.81 -4.57 5.79
N MET A 106 -11.41 -5.80 6.09
CA MET A 106 -10.06 -6.07 6.57
C MET A 106 -9.06 -6.11 5.41
N GLN A 107 -7.96 -5.39 5.57
CA GLN A 107 -6.74 -5.51 4.78
C GLN A 107 -5.64 -6.16 5.62
N PHE A 108 -4.76 -6.94 5.00
CA PHE A 108 -3.55 -7.49 5.63
C PHE A 108 -2.44 -7.63 4.59
N TRP A 109 -1.19 -7.73 5.01
CA TRP A 109 -0.07 -7.99 4.12
C TRP A 109 -0.02 -9.46 3.70
N GLY A 110 0.09 -9.70 2.39
CA GLY A 110 -0.05 -11.01 1.78
C GLY A 110 1.25 -11.83 1.70
N ASP A 111 2.36 -11.36 2.27
CA ASP A 111 3.68 -12.00 2.19
C ASP A 111 3.67 -13.44 2.69
N ILE A 112 2.95 -13.72 3.78
CA ILE A 112 2.87 -15.07 4.35
C ILE A 112 1.90 -15.94 3.55
N ILE A 113 0.65 -15.50 3.34
CA ILE A 113 -0.39 -16.33 2.71
C ILE A 113 -0.03 -16.73 1.27
N LYS A 114 0.72 -15.88 0.57
CA LYS A 114 1.22 -16.16 -0.79
C LYS A 114 2.12 -17.40 -0.86
N ALA A 115 2.81 -17.74 0.23
CA ALA A 115 3.61 -18.97 0.33
C ALA A 115 2.75 -20.24 0.48
N TYR A 116 1.43 -20.09 0.71
CA TYR A 116 0.46 -21.16 0.92
C TYR A 116 -0.76 -20.99 -0.01
N PRO A 117 -0.57 -21.08 -1.34
CA PRO A 117 -1.64 -20.83 -2.31
C PRO A 117 -2.86 -21.75 -2.14
N GLU A 118 -2.67 -22.95 -1.57
CA GLU A 118 -3.74 -23.88 -1.23
C GLU A 118 -4.70 -23.36 -0.16
N LEU A 119 -4.28 -22.39 0.66
CA LEU A 119 -5.08 -21.78 1.73
C LEU A 119 -5.83 -20.53 1.27
N ILE A 120 -5.45 -19.94 0.12
CA ILE A 120 -6.10 -18.73 -0.42
C ILE A 120 -7.61 -18.92 -0.62
N PRO A 121 -8.13 -20.06 -1.13
CA PRO A 121 -9.58 -20.26 -1.28
C PRO A 121 -10.38 -20.26 0.02
N GLU A 122 -9.73 -20.34 1.19
CA GLU A 122 -10.38 -20.28 2.50
C GLU A 122 -10.47 -18.85 3.06
N LEU A 123 -9.86 -17.87 2.39
CA LEU A 123 -10.03 -16.47 2.76
C LEU A 123 -11.48 -16.03 2.50
N PRO A 124 -12.08 -15.23 3.40
CA PRO A 124 -13.39 -14.62 3.16
C PRO A 124 -13.39 -13.81 1.86
N GLU A 125 -14.52 -13.74 1.15
CA GLU A 125 -14.59 -12.95 -0.09
C GLU A 125 -14.36 -11.44 0.16
N ASN A 126 -14.77 -10.94 1.34
CA ASN A 126 -14.65 -9.53 1.71
C ASN A 126 -13.38 -9.25 2.54
N ILE A 127 -12.22 -9.62 2.02
CA ILE A 127 -10.89 -9.36 2.59
C ILE A 127 -9.93 -8.92 1.49
N ILE A 128 -8.95 -8.09 1.82
CA ILE A 128 -7.96 -7.59 0.86
C ILE A 128 -6.56 -8.03 1.30
N ALA A 129 -5.94 -8.90 0.51
CA ALA A 129 -4.52 -9.26 0.67
C ALA A 129 -3.65 -8.25 -0.09
N MET A 130 -2.85 -7.48 0.64
CA MET A 130 -2.00 -6.43 0.11
C MET A 130 -0.62 -6.99 -0.25
N VAL A 131 -0.21 -6.84 -1.51
CA VAL A 131 1.16 -7.19 -1.94
C VAL A 131 2.08 -6.00 -1.71
N TRP A 132 3.28 -6.26 -1.18
CA TRP A 132 4.31 -5.25 -1.00
C TRP A 132 5.64 -5.69 -1.61
N GLY A 133 6.44 -4.70 -2.00
CA GLY A 133 7.75 -4.86 -2.61
C GLY A 133 8.44 -3.50 -2.75
N TYR A 134 9.71 -3.42 -2.37
CA TYR A 134 10.47 -2.17 -2.39
C TYR A 134 11.40 -2.06 -3.60
N GLU A 135 11.69 -3.19 -4.24
CA GLU A 135 12.64 -3.25 -5.34
C GLU A 135 11.98 -2.90 -6.68
N PRO A 136 12.73 -2.23 -7.58
CA PRO A 136 12.19 -1.78 -8.87
C PRO A 136 11.78 -2.94 -9.80
N ASP A 137 12.32 -4.14 -9.58
CA ASP A 137 12.03 -5.36 -10.34
C ASP A 137 11.06 -6.31 -9.60
N HIS A 138 10.42 -5.86 -8.52
CA HIS A 138 9.40 -6.66 -7.83
C HIS A 138 8.28 -7.06 -8.80
N PRO A 139 7.89 -8.36 -8.87
CA PRO A 139 7.05 -8.87 -9.95
C PRO A 139 5.54 -8.67 -9.69
N PHE A 140 5.13 -7.43 -9.40
CA PHE A 140 3.72 -7.07 -9.12
C PHE A 140 2.74 -7.53 -10.21
N ASN A 141 3.15 -7.55 -11.49
CA ASN A 141 2.31 -8.02 -12.60
C ASN A 141 1.90 -9.50 -12.48
N THR A 142 2.65 -10.30 -11.73
CA THR A 142 2.34 -11.73 -11.52
C THR A 142 1.63 -11.99 -10.19
N GLU A 143 1.70 -11.02 -9.27
CA GLU A 143 1.22 -11.17 -7.90
C GLU A 143 -0.09 -10.41 -7.64
N CYS A 144 -0.36 -9.37 -8.42
CA CYS A 144 -1.54 -8.53 -8.32
C CYS A 144 -2.32 -8.51 -9.63
N PRO A 145 -3.57 -9.00 -9.66
CA PRO A 145 -4.41 -8.96 -10.86
C PRO A 145 -4.67 -7.55 -11.40
N ASP A 146 -4.64 -6.52 -10.54
CA ASP A 146 -4.86 -5.12 -10.88
C ASP A 146 -3.58 -4.35 -11.25
N ALA A 147 -2.41 -5.01 -11.27
CA ALA A 147 -1.13 -4.38 -11.61
C ALA A 147 -1.14 -3.73 -13.01
N GLU A 148 -1.85 -4.33 -13.98
CA GLU A 148 -2.00 -3.79 -15.34
C GLU A 148 -2.72 -2.42 -15.39
N LEU A 149 -3.46 -2.10 -14.32
CA LEU A 149 -4.13 -0.83 -14.13
C LEU A 149 -3.33 0.10 -13.24
N VAL A 150 -2.94 -0.39 -12.05
CA VAL A 150 -2.31 0.42 -11.00
C VAL A 150 -0.90 0.88 -11.38
N ILE A 151 -0.09 0.04 -12.03
CA ILE A 151 1.28 0.41 -12.39
C ILE A 151 1.29 1.57 -13.42
N PRO A 152 0.53 1.53 -14.53
CA PRO A 152 0.42 2.68 -15.42
C PRO A 152 -0.07 3.95 -14.73
N GLU A 153 -1.02 3.86 -13.80
CA GLU A 153 -1.54 5.01 -13.06
C GLU A 153 -0.47 5.66 -12.17
N ILE A 154 0.29 4.86 -11.42
CA ILE A 154 1.37 5.36 -10.56
C ILE A 154 2.47 6.00 -11.42
N ARG A 155 2.85 5.35 -12.53
CA ARG A 155 3.84 5.92 -13.47
C ARG A 155 3.36 7.25 -14.04
N HIS A 156 2.11 7.31 -14.47
CA HIS A 156 1.51 8.53 -15.00
C HIS A 156 1.47 9.66 -13.96
N ALA A 157 1.14 9.34 -12.71
CA ALA A 157 1.21 10.30 -11.61
C ALA A 157 2.64 10.83 -11.39
N ALA A 158 3.65 9.95 -11.43
CA ALA A 158 5.05 10.34 -11.33
C ALA A 158 5.47 11.24 -12.50
N ASP A 159 5.08 10.91 -13.72
CA ASP A 159 5.39 11.71 -14.92
C ASP A 159 4.73 13.09 -14.88
N LEU A 160 3.49 13.19 -14.35
CA LEU A 160 2.83 14.48 -14.10
C LEU A 160 3.57 15.31 -13.05
N VAL A 161 4.08 14.70 -11.97
CA VAL A 161 4.88 15.39 -10.95
C VAL A 161 6.20 15.87 -11.54
N LEU A 162 6.89 15.06 -12.34
CA LEU A 162 8.12 15.45 -13.03
C LEU A 162 7.87 16.61 -13.99
N PHE A 163 6.78 16.58 -14.75
CA PHE A 163 6.37 17.70 -15.58
C PHE A 163 6.10 18.96 -14.76
N ALA A 164 5.41 18.83 -13.62
CA ALA A 164 5.15 19.95 -12.70
C ALA A 164 6.46 20.59 -12.19
N CYS A 165 7.46 19.78 -11.81
CA CYS A 165 8.78 20.26 -11.44
C CYS A 165 9.44 21.05 -12.60
N ASN A 166 9.43 20.51 -13.81
CA ASN A 166 10.04 21.14 -14.98
C ASN A 166 9.42 22.50 -15.33
N ILE A 167 8.08 22.61 -15.27
CA ILE A 167 7.42 23.90 -15.51
C ILE A 167 7.62 24.89 -14.36
N LEU A 168 7.69 24.42 -13.11
CA LEU A 168 7.98 25.28 -11.96
C LEU A 168 9.38 25.89 -12.06
N GLU A 169 10.38 25.09 -12.44
CA GLU A 169 11.73 25.58 -12.69
C GLU A 169 11.75 26.63 -13.81
N ALA A 170 11.08 26.35 -14.93
CA ALA A 170 10.99 27.31 -16.05
C ALA A 170 10.28 28.62 -15.63
N ARG A 171 9.24 28.53 -14.79
CA ARG A 171 8.56 29.71 -14.24
C ARG A 171 9.46 30.49 -13.29
N LEU A 172 10.22 29.85 -12.43
CA LEU A 172 11.16 30.53 -11.52
C LEU A 172 12.22 31.35 -12.29
N ALA A 173 12.65 30.87 -13.45
CA ALA A 173 13.57 31.60 -14.33
C ALA A 173 12.89 32.70 -15.16
N ALA A 174 11.56 32.66 -15.31
CA ALA A 174 10.81 33.62 -16.11
C ALA A 174 10.48 34.89 -15.33
N LYS A 175 10.41 36.02 -16.04
CA LYS A 175 10.00 37.29 -15.43
C LYS A 175 8.61 37.15 -14.78
N ASP A 176 8.50 37.60 -13.53
CA ASP A 176 7.27 37.58 -12.72
C ASP A 176 6.66 36.18 -12.52
N GLY A 177 7.40 35.10 -12.81
CA GLY A 177 6.88 33.73 -12.67
C GLY A 177 5.83 33.32 -13.71
N GLU A 178 5.61 34.15 -14.74
CA GLU A 178 4.55 33.95 -15.73
C GLU A 178 4.99 33.00 -16.84
N VAL A 179 4.14 32.01 -17.16
CA VAL A 179 4.35 31.04 -18.26
C VAL A 179 4.68 31.74 -19.58
N LYS A 180 4.01 32.86 -19.79
CA LYS A 180 4.08 33.76 -20.95
C LYS A 180 5.47 34.35 -21.20
N ASN A 181 6.28 34.46 -20.15
CA ASN A 181 7.64 34.99 -20.19
C ASN A 181 8.71 33.89 -20.28
N ILE A 182 8.33 32.61 -20.30
CA ILE A 182 9.25 31.49 -20.56
C ILE A 182 9.71 31.56 -22.03
N PRO A 183 11.01 31.32 -22.33
CA PRO A 183 11.53 31.30 -23.70
C PRO A 183 10.69 30.42 -24.64
N ALA A 184 10.44 30.90 -25.85
CA ALA A 184 9.53 30.25 -26.80
C ALA A 184 9.89 28.79 -27.09
N GLU A 185 11.18 28.48 -27.26
CA GLU A 185 11.62 27.10 -27.48
C GLU A 185 11.37 26.20 -26.28
N GLN A 186 11.60 26.69 -25.06
CA GLN A 186 11.30 25.93 -23.83
C GLN A 186 9.78 25.73 -23.67
N ARG A 187 8.95 26.73 -24.00
CA ARG A 187 7.48 26.56 -24.02
C ARG A 187 7.03 25.50 -25.01
N LYS A 188 7.60 25.47 -26.22
CA LYS A 188 7.29 24.42 -27.22
C LYS A 188 7.64 23.02 -26.70
N GLN A 189 8.77 22.87 -26.02
CA GLN A 189 9.17 21.59 -25.43
C GLN A 189 8.21 21.16 -24.30
N LEU A 190 7.87 22.08 -23.39
CA LEU A 190 6.89 21.84 -22.33
C LEU A 190 5.51 21.49 -22.89
N ALA A 191 5.03 22.22 -23.91
CA ALA A 191 3.75 21.95 -24.57
C ALA A 191 3.73 20.56 -25.21
N LYS A 192 4.82 20.17 -25.91
CA LYS A 192 4.95 18.84 -26.51
C LYS A 192 4.90 17.74 -25.45
N SER A 193 5.58 17.93 -24.32
CA SER A 193 5.56 16.98 -23.20
C SER A 193 4.15 16.87 -22.59
N LEU A 194 3.52 18.01 -22.28
CA LEU A 194 2.18 18.04 -21.69
C LEU A 194 1.11 17.40 -22.59
N LYS A 195 1.17 17.61 -23.91
CA LYS A 195 0.28 16.94 -24.87
C LYS A 195 0.35 15.42 -24.79
N LYS A 196 1.56 14.87 -24.64
CA LYS A 196 1.75 13.44 -24.49
C LYS A 196 1.10 12.95 -23.19
N LEU A 197 1.33 13.67 -22.09
CA LEU A 197 0.75 13.34 -20.78
C LEU A 197 -0.78 13.43 -20.78
N ILE A 198 -1.38 14.43 -21.42
CA ILE A 198 -2.85 14.52 -21.53
C ILE A 198 -3.41 13.29 -22.25
N LYS A 199 -2.82 12.90 -23.38
CA LYS A 199 -3.26 11.71 -24.13
C LYS A 199 -3.12 10.42 -23.30
N GLU A 200 -2.02 10.28 -22.56
CA GLU A 200 -1.80 9.14 -21.66
C GLU A 200 -2.81 9.15 -20.51
N HIS A 201 -3.09 10.32 -19.94
CA HIS A 201 -4.10 10.51 -18.90
C HIS A 201 -5.49 10.06 -19.37
N GLU A 202 -5.93 10.49 -20.55
CA GLU A 202 -7.23 10.09 -21.12
C GLU A 202 -7.35 8.58 -21.29
N SER A 203 -6.30 7.95 -21.83
CA SER A 203 -6.23 6.50 -22.02
C SER A 203 -6.33 5.75 -20.70
N ILE A 204 -5.56 6.17 -19.69
CA ILE A 204 -5.55 5.56 -18.36
C ILE A 204 -6.88 5.80 -17.64
N TRP A 205 -7.41 7.03 -17.68
CA TRP A 205 -8.68 7.40 -17.04
C TRP A 205 -9.82 6.47 -17.46
N LEU A 206 -9.95 6.24 -18.77
CA LEU A 206 -11.04 5.45 -19.34
C LEU A 206 -10.96 3.95 -18.98
N LYS A 207 -9.84 3.46 -18.43
CA LYS A 207 -9.75 2.08 -17.95
C LYS A 207 -10.63 1.82 -16.72
N ARG A 208 -10.87 2.82 -15.86
CA ARG A 208 -11.66 2.64 -14.63
C ARG A 208 -12.65 3.76 -14.30
N ASN A 209 -12.62 4.87 -15.04
CA ASN A 209 -13.51 6.02 -14.83
C ASN A 209 -14.42 6.27 -16.03
N ARG A 210 -15.55 6.93 -15.78
CA ARG A 210 -16.53 7.27 -16.81
C ARG A 210 -16.05 8.44 -17.66
N ILE A 211 -16.41 8.43 -18.95
CA ILE A 211 -16.08 9.49 -19.91
C ILE A 211 -16.62 10.86 -19.48
N GLY A 212 -17.76 10.92 -18.79
CA GLY A 212 -18.39 12.17 -18.37
C GLY A 212 -17.56 12.99 -17.36
N GLY A 213 -16.62 12.39 -16.64
CA GLY A 213 -15.71 13.10 -15.72
C GLY A 213 -14.35 13.43 -16.33
N LEU A 214 -14.09 13.02 -17.57
CA LEU A 214 -12.76 13.14 -18.17
C LEU A 214 -12.37 14.60 -18.41
N SER A 215 -13.29 15.42 -18.92
CA SER A 215 -13.04 16.84 -19.18
C SER A 215 -12.66 17.61 -17.92
N ASP A 216 -13.29 17.27 -16.79
CA ASP A 216 -13.03 17.92 -15.52
C ASP A 216 -11.65 17.52 -14.97
N SER A 217 -11.24 16.27 -15.20
CA SER A 217 -9.92 15.76 -14.81
C SER A 217 -8.79 16.35 -15.67
N SER A 218 -8.99 16.49 -16.98
CA SER A 218 -7.96 17.01 -17.89
C SER A 218 -7.92 18.55 -17.97
N GLY A 219 -8.99 19.23 -17.59
CA GLY A 219 -9.20 20.65 -17.91
C GLY A 219 -8.07 21.59 -17.52
N LYS A 220 -7.47 21.42 -16.33
CA LYS A 220 -6.32 22.23 -15.89
C LYS A 220 -5.08 22.04 -16.76
N MET A 221 -4.85 20.82 -17.26
CA MET A 221 -3.75 20.53 -18.18
C MET A 221 -4.02 21.14 -19.56
N ASP A 222 -5.27 21.08 -20.03
CA ASP A 222 -5.67 21.68 -21.30
C ASP A 222 -5.53 23.22 -21.31
N GLU A 223 -5.90 23.88 -20.21
CA GLU A 223 -5.69 25.32 -20.02
C GLU A 223 -4.20 25.68 -20.03
N LEU A 224 -3.40 24.94 -19.27
CA LEU A 224 -1.96 25.16 -19.22
C LEU A 224 -1.31 24.95 -20.59
N LEU A 225 -1.75 23.94 -21.33
CA LEU A 225 -1.29 23.69 -22.68
C LEU A 225 -1.57 24.88 -23.60
N LYS A 226 -2.78 25.44 -23.56
CA LYS A 226 -3.12 26.66 -24.33
C LYS A 226 -2.19 27.83 -23.98
N MET A 227 -1.87 28.02 -22.70
CA MET A 227 -0.92 29.06 -22.27
C MET A 227 0.48 28.84 -22.83
N LEU A 228 0.99 27.60 -22.78
CA LEU A 228 2.30 27.26 -23.32
C LEU A 228 2.38 27.50 -24.83
N GLU A 229 1.31 27.19 -25.56
CA GLU A 229 1.22 27.35 -27.02
C GLU A 229 0.90 28.76 -27.49
N SER A 230 0.39 29.62 -26.60
CA SER A 230 0.04 31.00 -26.97
C SER A 230 1.23 31.75 -27.58
N ASN A 231 1.09 32.20 -28.82
CA ASN A 231 2.05 33.12 -29.42
C ASN A 231 1.78 34.50 -28.83
N ILE A 232 2.48 34.86 -27.74
CA ILE A 232 2.50 36.26 -27.30
C ILE A 232 3.40 37.01 -28.28
N ILE A 233 2.77 37.52 -29.32
CA ILE A 233 3.27 38.61 -30.14
C ILE A 233 3.23 39.83 -29.22
N LYS A 234 4.41 40.32 -28.82
CA LYS A 234 4.54 41.68 -28.27
C LYS A 234 4.47 42.69 -29.41
#